data_AF-A0A1E7JTZ5-F1
#
_entry.id   AF-A0A1E7JTZ5-F1
#
_cell.length_a   1.000
_cell.length_b   1.000
_cell.length_c   1.000
_cell.angle_alpha   90.00
_cell.angle_beta   90.00
_cell.angle_gamma   90.00
#
_symmetry.space_group_name_H-M   'P 1'
#
loop_
_entity.id
_entity.type
_entity.pdbx_description
1 polymer ?
#
loop_
_entity_poly.entity_id
_entity_poly.type
_entity_poly.pdbx_seq_one_letter_code
_entity_poly.pdbx_strand_id
1 'polypeptide(L)'
;MPSHLDADRPAPQPPERGALDALITQARHLRGGIDAVRPRSADEDAQGVEDPARRWQRALCDLAAHQLDDLGQHLGQLRAGAPAQPDPQGGPPPGEGSVTAGAARPAAPAGRAGSAEWNLLTDEVSWSEELYGIFGRTPGEGPLSLDELPSWVLPEDQPLLAAAVTGCLVDGRPIDQEFRIMRPDGAVRSLHLLGEPVLDGHGGTAAMWAVLRDVSSLRRSELAVRESRETVRHERHAAQAERRLAAELQETVLPPLRGSRRIDGGGSGRTGGQGALDIASHYLPSPTSTMIGGDWYDALELPGGTTLLSAGDLTGHGVAAASAMAMLLGAVRGMAFAGVEPGALMGHLNDLLEASAQPALGSAVCGRYDPRDRTFTWSQAGHPAPVVFRGAAGRALRPPQGVLLGATPGAAYGQRTEVLRPGDLLVLHTDELAPRVGPSGTAAAQGTAPERLLALAERFAGARSAQECVQTLVDEFGGREREGDACVLVARVTG
;
A
#
# COMPACT_ATOMS: atom_id res chain seq x y z
N MET A 1 -22.38 27.82 -34.86
CA MET A 1 -20.95 28.00 -35.18
C MET A 1 -20.55 29.34 -34.58
N PRO A 2 -19.79 29.35 -33.47
CA PRO A 2 -18.44 28.80 -33.34
C PRO A 2 -18.38 27.59 -32.37
N SER A 3 -17.76 26.48 -32.75
CA SER A 3 -16.35 26.10 -32.57
C SER A 3 -16.10 25.43 -31.21
N HIS A 4 -16.24 24.10 -31.20
CA HIS A 4 -15.81 23.19 -30.14
C HIS A 4 -14.30 22.99 -30.24
N LEU A 5 -13.51 23.57 -29.34
CA LEU A 5 -12.09 23.22 -29.16
C LEU A 5 -11.65 23.54 -27.73
N ASP A 6 -12.22 22.83 -26.75
CA ASP A 6 -11.70 22.77 -25.37
C ASP A 6 -12.05 21.41 -24.76
N ALA A 7 -11.48 20.35 -25.33
CA ALA A 7 -11.48 19.01 -24.73
C ALA A 7 -10.35 18.20 -25.38
N ASP A 8 -9.14 18.33 -24.84
CA ASP A 8 -8.13 17.27 -24.71
C ASP A 8 -6.78 17.89 -24.35
N ARG A 9 -6.52 18.04 -23.05
CA ARG A 9 -5.14 18.06 -22.55
C ARG A 9 -4.87 16.70 -21.94
N PRO A 10 -4.04 15.85 -22.57
CA PRO A 10 -3.67 14.58 -21.96
C PRO A 10 -2.86 14.86 -20.70
N ALA A 11 -3.09 14.07 -19.65
CA ALA A 11 -2.20 13.98 -18.50
C ALA A 11 -0.77 13.70 -18.98
N PRO A 12 0.29 14.18 -18.29
CA PRO A 12 1.66 13.87 -18.67
C PRO A 12 1.86 12.35 -18.61
N GLN A 13 1.86 11.72 -19.78
CA GLN A 13 2.11 10.30 -19.92
C GLN A 13 3.54 10.02 -19.44
N PRO A 14 3.78 8.96 -18.64
CA PRO A 14 5.13 8.51 -18.37
C PRO A 14 5.81 8.24 -19.73
N PRO A 15 7.11 8.58 -19.91
CA PRO A 15 7.75 8.42 -21.21
C PRO A 15 7.61 6.96 -21.64
N GLU A 16 6.91 6.73 -22.75
CA GLU A 16 6.69 5.39 -23.29
C GLU A 16 8.05 4.70 -23.46
N ARG A 17 8.18 3.44 -23.06
CA ARG A 17 9.43 2.67 -23.20
C ARG A 17 10.04 2.78 -24.61
N GLY A 18 9.21 2.97 -25.64
CA GLY A 18 9.63 3.24 -27.02
C GLY A 18 10.40 4.55 -27.21
N ALA A 19 10.04 5.63 -26.52
CA ALA A 19 10.78 6.90 -26.56
C ALA A 19 12.16 6.77 -25.91
N LEU A 20 12.26 6.00 -24.82
CA LEU A 20 13.53 5.72 -24.15
C LEU A 20 14.44 4.84 -25.01
N ASP A 21 13.90 3.81 -25.67
CA ASP A 21 14.66 2.96 -26.58
C ASP A 21 15.11 3.71 -27.85
N ALA A 22 14.29 4.64 -28.35
CA ALA A 22 14.66 5.53 -29.45
C ALA A 22 15.82 6.46 -29.07
N LEU A 23 15.79 7.05 -27.86
CA LEU A 23 16.87 7.89 -27.34
C LEU A 23 18.17 7.11 -27.14
N ILE A 24 18.10 5.89 -26.58
CA ILE A 24 19.27 5.01 -26.44
C ILE A 24 19.89 4.67 -27.81
N THR A 25 19.04 4.40 -28.80
CA THR A 25 19.49 4.06 -30.17
C THR A 25 20.11 5.28 -30.85
N GLN A 26 19.53 6.46 -30.65
CA GLN A 26 20.03 7.71 -31.22
C GLN A 26 21.36 8.15 -30.59
N ALA A 27 21.53 7.95 -29.28
CA ALA A 27 22.82 8.18 -28.60
C ALA A 27 23.92 7.26 -29.17
N ARG A 28 23.62 5.96 -29.36
CA ARG A 28 24.56 5.01 -29.99
C ARG A 28 24.87 5.35 -31.44
N HIS A 29 23.90 5.83 -32.20
CA HIS A 29 24.10 6.25 -33.59
C HIS A 29 24.99 7.49 -33.70
N LEU A 30 24.76 8.50 -32.84
CA LEU A 30 25.60 9.70 -32.76
C LEU A 30 27.04 9.34 -32.35
N ARG A 31 27.23 8.39 -31.43
CA ARG A 31 28.56 7.89 -31.04
C ARG A 31 29.28 7.27 -32.23
N GLY A 32 28.61 6.38 -32.98
CA GLY A 32 29.17 5.78 -34.18
C GLY A 32 29.52 6.82 -35.26
N GLY A 33 28.75 7.90 -35.36
CA GLY A 33 29.06 9.04 -36.23
C GLY A 33 30.32 9.81 -35.81
N ILE A 34 30.54 9.98 -34.52
CA ILE A 34 31.74 10.66 -33.96
C ILE A 34 33.00 9.81 -34.15
N ASP A 35 32.90 8.49 -33.92
CA ASP A 35 33.99 7.55 -34.17
C ASP A 35 34.43 7.54 -35.65
N ALA A 36 33.51 7.82 -36.59
CA ALA A 36 33.80 7.88 -38.02
C ALA A 36 34.50 9.18 -38.47
N VAL A 37 34.35 10.28 -37.72
CA VAL A 37 35.03 11.57 -37.99
C VAL A 37 36.38 11.67 -37.26
N ARG A 38 36.69 10.71 -36.38
CA ARG A 38 37.95 10.64 -35.64
C ARG A 38 39.14 10.47 -36.61
N PRO A 39 40.17 11.35 -36.58
CA PRO A 39 41.34 11.19 -37.44
C PRO A 39 42.11 9.90 -37.09
N ARG A 40 42.23 8.96 -38.04
CA ARG A 40 42.99 7.71 -37.86
C ARG A 40 44.48 7.99 -37.66
N SER A 41 45.11 7.24 -36.75
CA SER A 41 46.44 7.45 -36.19
C SER A 41 47.60 6.80 -36.96
N ALA A 42 47.50 6.59 -38.27
CA ALA A 42 48.55 5.87 -39.00
C ALA A 42 48.97 6.62 -40.28
N ASP A 43 50.27 6.85 -40.36
CA ASP A 43 51.07 7.46 -41.44
C ASP A 43 51.01 8.98 -41.55
N GLU A 44 51.89 9.67 -40.82
CA GLU A 44 52.93 10.58 -41.38
C GLU A 44 53.72 11.29 -40.25
N ASP A 45 54.56 10.53 -39.55
CA ASP A 45 55.67 11.07 -38.74
C ASP A 45 56.85 11.36 -39.66
N ALA A 46 56.94 12.57 -40.22
CA ALA A 46 58.18 13.07 -40.81
C ALA A 46 58.25 14.58 -40.99
N GLN A 47 57.74 15.42 -40.08
CA GLN A 47 58.28 16.77 -39.79
C GLN A 47 57.41 17.42 -38.70
N GLY A 48 58.02 17.71 -37.54
CA GLY A 48 57.33 18.21 -36.36
C GLY A 48 56.66 19.56 -36.60
N VAL A 49 55.32 19.57 -36.48
CA VAL A 49 54.45 20.40 -35.63
C VAL A 49 53.05 19.83 -35.87
N GLU A 50 52.52 19.01 -34.95
CA GLU A 50 51.11 18.60 -35.00
C GLU A 50 50.23 19.85 -34.78
N ASP A 51 49.45 20.21 -35.79
CA ASP A 51 48.58 21.39 -35.83
C ASP A 51 47.65 21.42 -34.59
N PRO A 52 47.69 22.48 -33.75
CA PRO A 52 46.80 22.64 -32.59
C PRO A 52 45.33 22.41 -32.92
N ALA A 53 44.89 22.75 -34.14
CA ALA A 53 43.52 22.52 -34.61
C ALA A 53 43.14 21.04 -34.74
N ARG A 54 44.08 20.14 -35.10
CA ARG A 54 43.80 18.70 -35.20
C ARG A 54 43.78 18.01 -33.84
N ARG A 55 44.60 18.48 -32.90
CA ARG A 55 44.56 18.03 -31.49
C ARG A 55 43.26 18.47 -30.82
N TRP A 56 42.83 19.70 -31.06
CA TRP A 56 41.53 20.25 -30.65
C TRP A 56 40.34 19.42 -31.17
N GLN A 57 40.34 19.05 -32.46
CA GLN A 57 39.25 18.28 -33.04
C GLN A 57 39.20 16.82 -32.53
N ARG A 58 40.36 16.21 -32.24
CA ARG A 58 40.45 14.86 -31.66
C ARG A 58 39.93 14.84 -30.22
N ALA A 59 40.30 15.83 -29.41
CA ALA A 59 39.82 15.96 -28.03
C ALA A 59 38.30 16.23 -27.96
N LEU A 60 37.75 17.07 -28.86
CA LEU A 60 36.30 17.31 -28.97
C LEU A 60 35.53 16.03 -29.35
N CYS A 61 36.07 15.21 -30.24
CA CYS A 61 35.48 13.91 -30.57
C CYS A 61 35.50 12.95 -29.37
N ASP A 62 36.62 12.89 -28.63
CA ASP A 62 36.77 11.97 -27.50
C ASP A 62 35.87 12.35 -26.30
N LEU A 63 35.66 13.65 -26.06
CA LEU A 63 34.70 14.15 -25.08
C LEU A 63 33.25 13.87 -25.49
N ALA A 64 32.89 14.17 -26.74
CA ALA A 64 31.54 13.95 -27.21
C ALA A 64 31.18 12.44 -27.24
N ALA A 65 32.18 11.57 -27.45
CA ALA A 65 32.02 10.13 -27.30
C ALA A 65 31.77 9.72 -25.83
N HIS A 66 32.54 10.25 -24.86
CA HIS A 66 32.30 9.99 -23.43
C HIS A 66 30.92 10.48 -22.96
N GLN A 67 30.47 11.64 -23.42
CA GLN A 67 29.13 12.17 -23.11
C GLN A 67 28.00 11.28 -23.62
N LEU A 68 28.16 10.74 -24.83
CA LEU A 68 27.17 9.82 -25.40
C LEU A 68 27.19 8.45 -24.71
N ASP A 69 28.32 8.03 -24.17
CA ASP A 69 28.45 6.80 -23.38
C ASP A 69 27.77 6.91 -22.02
N ASP A 70 28.02 8.01 -21.31
CA ASP A 70 27.43 8.28 -20.02
C ASP A 70 25.91 8.50 -20.13
N LEU A 71 25.46 9.23 -21.17
CA LEU A 71 24.04 9.32 -21.50
C LEU A 71 23.43 7.95 -21.84
N GLY A 72 24.15 7.11 -22.58
CA GLY A 72 23.71 5.74 -22.90
C GLY A 72 23.57 4.86 -21.64
N GLN A 73 24.51 4.98 -20.70
CA GLN A 73 24.51 4.25 -19.43
C GLN A 73 23.36 4.70 -18.52
N HIS A 74 23.16 6.02 -18.37
CA HIS A 74 22.06 6.59 -17.58
C HIS A 74 20.67 6.25 -18.16
N LEU A 75 20.50 6.34 -19.48
CA LEU A 75 19.26 5.90 -20.13
C LEU A 75 19.04 4.39 -19.98
N GLY A 76 20.12 3.59 -19.97
CA GLY A 76 20.08 2.15 -19.67
C GLY A 76 19.66 1.83 -18.24
N GLN A 77 20.14 2.60 -17.25
CA GLN A 77 19.72 2.48 -15.85
C GLN A 77 18.24 2.86 -15.66
N LEU A 78 17.77 3.90 -16.34
CA LEU A 78 16.35 4.27 -16.38
C LEU A 78 15.48 3.19 -17.05
N ARG A 79 16.00 2.53 -18.09
CA ARG A 79 15.33 1.41 -18.77
C ARG A 79 15.24 0.17 -17.87
N ALA A 80 16.29 -0.11 -17.11
CA ALA A 80 16.35 -1.27 -16.23
C ALA A 80 15.28 -1.22 -15.13
N GLY A 81 14.92 -0.02 -14.65
CA GLY A 81 13.86 0.19 -13.66
C GLY A 81 14.17 -0.43 -12.29
N ALA A 82 13.68 0.20 -11.22
CA ALA A 82 13.50 -0.53 -9.95
C ALA A 82 12.62 -1.78 -10.20
N PRO A 83 12.81 -2.89 -9.47
CA PRO A 83 12.04 -4.11 -9.69
C PRO A 83 10.55 -3.82 -9.67
N ALA A 84 9.84 -4.43 -10.63
CA ALA A 84 8.46 -4.18 -10.97
C ALA A 84 7.55 -4.07 -9.74
N GLN A 85 6.84 -2.95 -9.62
CA GLN A 85 5.57 -2.94 -8.90
C GLN A 85 4.55 -3.74 -9.73
N PRO A 86 3.77 -4.64 -9.11
CA PRO A 86 2.53 -5.10 -9.71
C PRO A 86 1.50 -3.96 -9.67
N ASP A 87 0.76 -3.82 -10.77
CA ASP A 87 -0.30 -2.84 -10.99
C ASP A 87 -1.26 -2.69 -9.79
N PRO A 88 -1.57 -1.46 -9.34
CA PRO A 88 -2.82 -1.18 -8.66
C PRO A 88 -3.86 -0.80 -9.73
N GLN A 89 -4.62 -1.77 -10.23
CA GLN A 89 -5.91 -1.45 -10.84
C GLN A 89 -6.97 -1.29 -9.75
N GLY A 90 -7.66 -0.16 -9.79
CA GLY A 90 -9.04 -0.03 -9.32
C GLY A 90 -9.25 0.52 -7.90
N GLY A 91 -9.45 1.82 -7.78
CA GLY A 91 -10.04 2.47 -6.60
C GLY A 91 -10.58 3.87 -6.95
N PRO A 92 -11.77 4.28 -6.47
CA PRO A 92 -12.59 5.37 -7.02
C PRO A 92 -12.13 6.77 -6.55
N PRO A 93 -12.62 7.88 -7.14
CA PRO A 93 -12.11 9.22 -6.83
C PRO A 93 -12.74 9.78 -5.55
N PRO A 94 -12.01 10.54 -4.72
CA PRO A 94 -12.63 11.46 -3.78
C PRO A 94 -12.69 12.89 -4.34
N GLY A 95 -13.93 13.40 -4.32
CA GLY A 95 -14.40 14.76 -4.03
C GLY A 95 -13.45 15.95 -4.18
N GLU A 96 -13.93 16.89 -4.99
CA GLU A 96 -13.48 18.27 -5.15
C GLU A 96 -13.24 18.98 -3.81
N GLY A 97 -11.99 19.37 -3.58
CA GLY A 97 -11.58 20.32 -2.55
C GLY A 97 -10.68 21.37 -3.18
N SER A 98 -11.27 22.52 -3.49
CA SER A 98 -10.62 23.73 -4.02
C SER A 98 -9.38 24.11 -3.19
N VAL A 99 -8.19 24.00 -3.78
CA VAL A 99 -7.00 24.72 -3.33
C VAL A 99 -6.50 25.55 -4.51
N THR A 100 -6.65 26.86 -4.35
CA THR A 100 -6.21 27.92 -5.27
C THR A 100 -4.78 27.69 -5.76
N ALA A 101 -4.63 27.44 -7.05
CA ALA A 101 -3.35 27.41 -7.75
C ALA A 101 -2.68 28.80 -7.69
N GLY A 102 -1.75 28.97 -6.74
CA GLY A 102 -0.81 30.07 -6.73
C GLY A 102 0.16 29.92 -7.91
N ALA A 103 0.13 30.90 -8.81
CA ALA A 103 0.97 31.09 -9.98
C ALA A 103 2.29 30.30 -10.00
N ALA A 104 2.34 29.25 -10.82
CA ALA A 104 3.58 28.58 -11.20
C ALA A 104 4.48 29.58 -11.96
N ARG A 105 5.60 29.98 -11.33
CA ARG A 105 6.70 30.66 -12.03
C ARG A 105 7.20 29.75 -13.15
N PRO A 106 7.55 30.29 -14.33
CA PRO A 106 7.98 29.49 -15.46
C PRO A 106 9.20 28.63 -15.07
N ALA A 107 9.05 27.32 -15.25
CA ALA A 107 10.14 26.36 -15.12
C ALA A 107 11.23 26.72 -16.15
N ALA A 108 12.43 27.05 -15.66
CA ALA A 108 13.58 27.30 -16.51
C ALA A 108 14.00 25.99 -17.22
N PRO A 109 14.49 26.07 -18.48
CA PRO A 109 14.76 24.89 -19.30
C PRO A 109 15.82 23.98 -18.68
N ALA A 110 15.64 22.67 -18.89
CA ALA A 110 16.49 21.61 -18.38
C ALA A 110 17.92 21.70 -18.97
N GLY A 111 18.93 21.61 -18.09
CA GLY A 111 20.29 21.21 -18.43
C GLY A 111 21.11 22.20 -19.26
N ARG A 112 21.30 23.44 -18.79
CA ARG A 112 22.35 24.29 -19.33
C ARG A 112 23.72 23.71 -18.95
N ALA A 113 24.52 23.39 -19.96
CA ALA A 113 25.95 23.09 -19.81
C ALA A 113 26.72 24.30 -20.33
N GLY A 114 27.71 24.74 -19.57
CA GLY A 114 28.63 25.80 -19.96
C GLY A 114 30.05 25.25 -20.10
N SER A 115 30.85 25.84 -20.98
CA SER A 115 32.26 25.47 -21.13
C SER A 115 33.19 26.56 -20.61
N ALA A 116 34.36 26.15 -20.12
CA ALA A 116 35.43 27.02 -19.70
C ALA A 116 36.78 26.53 -20.27
N GLU A 117 37.67 27.47 -20.53
CA GLU A 117 39.07 27.20 -20.82
C GLU A 117 39.93 28.09 -19.92
N TRP A 118 40.91 27.49 -19.25
CA TRP A 118 41.95 28.19 -18.51
C TRP A 118 43.28 27.93 -19.21
N ASN A 119 43.83 28.96 -19.85
CA ASN A 119 45.15 28.90 -20.47
C ASN A 119 46.22 29.22 -19.43
N LEU A 120 47.05 28.24 -19.10
CA LEU A 120 48.05 28.35 -18.03
C LEU A 120 49.32 29.06 -18.51
N LEU A 121 49.50 29.21 -19.82
CA LEU A 121 50.65 29.90 -20.42
C LEU A 121 50.41 31.42 -20.53
N THR A 122 49.18 31.82 -20.84
CA THR A 122 48.80 33.23 -21.01
C THR A 122 48.03 33.80 -19.82
N ASP A 123 47.63 32.94 -18.87
CA ASP A 123 46.73 33.25 -17.75
C ASP A 123 45.35 33.78 -18.22
N GLU A 124 44.99 33.50 -19.49
CA GLU A 124 43.70 33.88 -20.05
C GLU A 124 42.64 32.84 -19.71
N VAL A 125 41.46 33.31 -19.34
CA VAL A 125 40.30 32.47 -19.05
C VAL A 125 39.18 32.82 -20.02
N SER A 126 38.55 31.80 -20.60
CA SER A 126 37.39 31.98 -21.47
C SER A 126 36.21 31.14 -20.96
N TRP A 127 35.02 31.75 -20.91
CA TRP A 127 33.78 31.10 -20.46
C TRP A 127 32.71 31.24 -21.54
N SER A 128 31.86 30.21 -21.71
CA SER A 128 30.66 30.30 -22.53
C SER A 128 29.57 31.15 -21.85
N GLU A 129 28.64 31.69 -22.64
CA GLU A 129 27.52 32.51 -22.13
C GLU A 129 26.67 31.75 -21.11
N GLU A 130 26.47 30.45 -21.31
CA GLU A 130 25.74 29.58 -20.42
C GLU A 130 26.42 29.44 -19.06
N LEU A 131 27.75 29.43 -19.01
CA LEU A 131 28.51 29.30 -17.78
C LEU A 131 28.36 30.53 -16.88
N TYR A 132 28.37 31.73 -17.47
CA TYR A 132 28.00 32.96 -16.76
C TYR A 132 26.60 32.84 -16.13
N GLY A 133 25.62 32.30 -16.87
CA GLY A 133 24.27 32.07 -16.35
C GLY A 133 24.20 31.05 -15.20
N ILE A 134 25.02 30.00 -15.24
CA ILE A 134 25.11 28.99 -14.17
C ILE A 134 25.62 29.61 -12.87
N PHE A 135 26.72 30.38 -12.94
CA PHE A 135 27.30 31.10 -11.80
C PHE A 135 26.52 32.36 -11.42
N GLY A 136 25.56 32.81 -12.25
CA GLY A 136 24.80 34.02 -11.98
C GLY A 136 25.59 35.32 -12.17
N ARG A 137 26.64 35.26 -13.00
CA ARG A 137 27.50 36.38 -13.36
C ARG A 137 27.08 36.96 -14.71
N THR A 138 27.56 38.15 -15.03
CA THR A 138 27.42 38.73 -16.38
C THR A 138 28.75 38.72 -17.13
N PRO A 139 28.78 38.65 -18.47
CA PRO A 139 30.04 38.72 -19.24
C PRO A 139 30.89 39.97 -18.94
N GLY A 140 30.28 41.05 -18.43
CA GLY A 140 30.98 42.26 -18.02
C GLY A 140 31.76 42.15 -16.71
N GLU A 141 31.48 41.13 -15.88
CA GLU A 141 32.20 40.85 -14.63
C GLU A 141 33.42 39.93 -14.84
N GLY A 142 33.60 39.42 -16.06
CA GLY A 142 34.68 38.49 -16.41
C GLY A 142 34.49 37.07 -15.86
N PRO A 143 35.23 36.11 -16.45
CA PRO A 143 35.23 34.70 -16.02
C PRO A 143 35.98 34.53 -14.69
N LEU A 144 35.72 33.44 -13.96
CA LEU A 144 36.49 33.13 -12.76
C LEU A 144 37.79 32.42 -13.10
N SER A 145 38.89 32.87 -12.50
CA SER A 145 40.14 32.12 -12.52
C SER A 145 40.06 30.86 -11.64
N LEU A 146 41.03 29.95 -11.80
CA LEU A 146 41.12 28.75 -10.97
C LEU A 146 41.39 29.08 -9.49
N ASP A 147 42.01 30.22 -9.21
CA ASP A 147 42.25 30.69 -7.85
C ASP A 147 40.99 31.28 -7.20
N GLU A 148 40.08 31.82 -8.02
CA GLU A 148 38.81 32.39 -7.55
C GLU A 148 37.72 31.31 -7.37
N LEU A 149 37.75 30.24 -8.17
CA LEU A 149 36.75 29.17 -8.16
C LEU A 149 36.49 28.55 -6.76
N PRO A 150 37.50 28.25 -5.92
CA PRO A 150 37.28 27.69 -4.58
C PRO A 150 36.40 28.56 -3.68
N SER A 151 36.42 29.88 -3.85
CA SER A 151 35.61 30.81 -3.04
C SER A 151 34.11 30.70 -3.29
N TRP A 152 33.72 30.07 -4.41
CA TRP A 152 32.32 29.84 -4.81
C TRP A 152 31.81 28.45 -4.42
N VAL A 153 32.71 27.55 -4.04
CA VAL A 153 32.41 26.16 -3.72
C VAL A 153 32.12 26.03 -2.24
N LEU A 154 31.13 25.22 -1.87
CA LEU A 154 30.81 24.97 -0.47
C LEU A 154 32.06 24.39 0.26
N PRO A 155 32.33 24.78 1.52
CA PRO A 155 33.53 24.35 2.25
C PRO A 155 33.73 22.83 2.30
N GLU A 156 32.64 22.07 2.27
CA GLU A 156 32.62 20.60 2.26
C GLU A 156 33.20 20.01 0.96
N ASP A 157 33.01 20.68 -0.17
CA ASP A 157 33.36 20.17 -1.51
C ASP A 157 34.70 20.74 -2.01
N GLN A 158 35.23 21.79 -1.36
CA GLN A 158 36.50 22.44 -1.72
C GLN A 158 37.72 21.51 -1.75
N PRO A 159 37.98 20.65 -0.75
CA PRO A 159 39.17 19.81 -0.74
C PRO A 159 39.18 18.81 -1.89
N LEU A 160 38.01 18.27 -2.23
CA LEU A 160 37.83 17.26 -3.26
C LEU A 160 37.99 17.89 -4.66
N LEU A 161 37.41 19.07 -4.88
CA LEU A 161 37.61 19.80 -6.13
C LEU A 161 39.07 20.25 -6.31
N ALA A 162 39.69 20.79 -5.26
CA ALA A 162 41.08 21.26 -5.32
C ALA A 162 42.04 20.11 -5.66
N ALA A 163 41.84 18.92 -5.09
CA ALA A 163 42.64 17.75 -5.42
C ALA A 163 42.45 17.31 -6.88
N ALA A 164 41.21 17.32 -7.39
CA ALA A 164 40.92 16.97 -8.78
C ALA A 164 41.54 17.97 -9.77
N VAL A 165 41.42 19.27 -9.51
CA VAL A 165 42.06 20.32 -10.31
C VAL A 165 43.58 20.18 -10.26
N THR A 166 44.17 19.96 -9.08
CA THR A 166 45.62 19.76 -8.95
C THR A 166 46.10 18.55 -9.74
N GLY A 167 45.40 17.42 -9.68
CA GLY A 167 45.73 16.23 -10.47
C GLY A 167 45.62 16.46 -11.99
N CYS A 168 44.71 17.33 -12.42
CA CYS A 168 44.61 17.73 -13.83
C CYS A 168 45.80 18.58 -14.26
N LEU A 169 46.13 19.61 -13.48
CA LEU A 169 47.19 20.55 -13.82
C LEU A 169 48.58 19.91 -13.73
N VAL A 170 48.84 19.12 -12.68
CA VAL A 170 50.17 18.55 -12.38
C VAL A 170 50.38 17.20 -13.08
N ASP A 171 49.40 16.30 -12.99
CA ASP A 171 49.56 14.93 -13.47
C ASP A 171 48.92 14.69 -14.86
N GLY A 172 48.32 15.72 -15.46
CA GLY A 172 47.66 15.61 -16.77
C GLY A 172 46.45 14.66 -16.75
N ARG A 173 45.75 14.53 -15.61
CA ARG A 173 44.58 13.62 -15.46
C ARG A 173 43.25 14.33 -15.73
N PRO A 174 42.30 13.70 -16.42
CA PRO A 174 40.97 14.27 -16.56
C PRO A 174 40.24 14.37 -15.22
N ILE A 175 39.35 15.35 -15.12
CA ILE A 175 38.46 15.60 -13.97
C ILE A 175 37.07 15.08 -14.33
N ASP A 176 36.47 14.31 -13.41
CA ASP A 176 35.05 13.96 -13.42
C ASP A 176 34.55 14.04 -11.98
N GLN A 177 33.93 15.17 -11.61
CA GLN A 177 33.51 15.42 -10.23
C GLN A 177 32.24 16.26 -10.14
N GLU A 178 31.41 15.98 -9.14
CA GLU A 178 30.28 16.82 -8.74
C GLU A 178 30.64 17.68 -7.53
N PHE A 179 30.23 18.95 -7.54
CA PHE A 179 30.39 19.86 -6.40
C PHE A 179 29.25 20.88 -6.33
N ARG A 180 29.07 21.47 -5.16
CA ARG A 180 28.05 22.51 -4.92
C ARG A 180 28.70 23.88 -4.90
N ILE A 181 28.07 24.81 -5.62
CA ILE A 181 28.40 26.23 -5.56
C ILE A 181 27.34 27.03 -4.81
N MET A 182 27.77 28.11 -4.16
CA MET A 182 26.90 29.11 -3.56
C MET A 182 26.97 30.39 -4.41
N ARG A 183 25.85 30.76 -5.03
CA ARG A 183 25.75 31.98 -5.83
C ARG A 183 25.62 33.24 -4.95
N PRO A 184 25.89 34.45 -5.48
CA PRO A 184 25.72 35.71 -4.77
C PRO A 184 24.28 35.99 -4.36
N ASP A 185 23.31 35.39 -5.07
CA ASP A 185 21.88 35.42 -4.74
C ASP A 185 21.49 34.47 -3.60
N GLY A 186 22.47 33.74 -3.02
CA GLY A 186 22.28 32.77 -1.95
C GLY A 186 21.77 31.41 -2.41
N ALA A 187 21.52 31.21 -3.71
CA ALA A 187 21.08 29.92 -4.23
C ALA A 187 22.25 28.93 -4.31
N VAL A 188 22.03 27.72 -3.80
CA VAL A 188 22.96 26.60 -3.96
C VAL A 188 22.66 25.87 -5.27
N ARG A 189 23.70 25.59 -6.06
CA ARG A 189 23.60 24.76 -7.27
C ARG A 189 24.57 23.61 -7.22
N SER A 190 24.13 22.44 -7.66
CA SER A 190 24.98 21.26 -7.87
C SER A 190 25.47 21.26 -9.31
N LEU A 191 26.79 21.27 -9.50
CA LEU A 191 27.44 21.22 -10.79
C LEU A 191 28.17 19.90 -10.97
N HIS A 192 28.10 19.35 -12.18
CA HIS A 192 28.95 18.26 -12.63
C HIS A 192 30.01 18.81 -13.57
N LEU A 193 31.28 18.68 -13.17
CA LEU A 193 32.45 19.18 -13.88
C LEU A 193 33.18 18.03 -14.54
N LEU A 194 33.38 18.18 -15.84
CA LEU A 194 34.23 17.33 -16.65
C LEU A 194 35.36 18.19 -17.21
N GLY A 195 36.60 17.93 -16.80
CA GLY A 195 37.77 18.72 -17.17
C GLY A 195 38.81 17.87 -17.90
N GLU A 196 39.41 18.40 -18.94
CA GLU A 196 40.45 17.74 -19.74
C GLU A 196 41.70 18.63 -19.82
N PRO A 197 42.89 18.10 -19.50
CA PRO A 197 44.13 18.83 -19.64
C PRO A 197 44.61 18.84 -21.10
N VAL A 198 45.10 20.00 -21.55
CA VAL A 198 45.76 20.18 -22.83
C VAL A 198 47.27 20.23 -22.58
N LEU A 199 48.00 19.24 -23.08
CA LEU A 199 49.45 19.12 -22.84
C LEU A 199 50.29 19.85 -23.91
N ASP A 200 51.42 20.44 -23.51
CA ASP A 200 52.42 21.04 -24.39
C ASP A 200 53.38 20.00 -24.98
N GLY A 201 54.33 20.46 -25.81
CA GLY A 201 55.36 19.62 -26.43
C GLY A 201 56.36 18.98 -25.45
N HIS A 202 56.32 19.34 -24.17
CA HIS A 202 57.14 18.80 -23.10
C HIS A 202 56.34 17.88 -22.14
N GLY A 203 55.05 17.66 -22.41
CA GLY A 203 54.15 16.84 -21.59
C GLY A 203 53.62 17.54 -20.34
N GLY A 204 53.82 18.85 -20.20
CA GLY A 204 53.22 19.66 -19.14
C GLY A 204 51.85 20.21 -19.56
N THR A 205 50.96 20.49 -18.62
CA THR A 205 49.63 21.05 -18.92
C THR A 205 49.75 22.52 -19.35
N ALA A 206 49.42 22.81 -20.61
CA ALA A 206 49.38 24.15 -21.20
C ALA A 206 48.05 24.88 -20.94
N ALA A 207 46.95 24.13 -20.91
CA ALA A 207 45.62 24.65 -20.64
C ALA A 207 44.74 23.56 -20.01
N MET A 208 43.67 23.96 -19.34
CA MET A 208 42.61 23.06 -18.90
C MET A 208 41.30 23.51 -19.51
N TRP A 209 40.63 22.61 -20.21
CA TRP A 209 39.29 22.85 -20.71
C TRP A 209 38.27 22.10 -19.84
N ALA A 210 37.08 22.66 -19.63
CA ALA A 210 36.05 21.98 -18.86
C ALA A 210 34.63 22.27 -19.32
N VAL A 211 33.74 21.32 -19.06
CA VAL A 211 32.28 21.48 -19.14
C VAL A 211 31.69 21.40 -17.74
N LEU A 212 30.83 22.35 -17.42
CA LEU A 212 30.06 22.36 -16.18
C LEU A 212 28.58 22.29 -16.50
N ARG A 213 27.91 21.28 -15.97
CA ARG A 213 26.46 21.08 -16.12
C ARG A 213 25.74 21.35 -14.82
N ASP A 214 24.67 22.15 -14.86
CA ASP A 214 23.76 22.32 -13.72
C ASP A 214 22.87 21.06 -13.57
N VAL A 215 23.12 20.28 -12.52
CA VAL A 215 22.36 19.06 -12.17
C VAL A 215 21.40 19.29 -11.00
N SER A 216 21.20 20.54 -10.57
CA SER A 216 20.37 20.89 -9.41
C SER A 216 18.91 20.43 -9.56
N SER A 217 18.32 20.55 -10.75
CA SER A 217 16.95 20.10 -10.99
C SER A 217 16.81 18.58 -10.93
N LEU A 218 17.82 17.86 -11.42
CA LEU A 218 17.86 16.40 -11.38
C LEU A 218 17.94 15.91 -9.94
N ARG A 219 18.89 16.42 -9.15
CA ARG A 219 19.05 16.05 -7.73
C ARG A 219 17.79 16.36 -6.90
N ARG A 220 17.14 17.51 -7.13
CA ARG A 220 15.86 17.84 -6.48
C ARG A 220 14.76 16.84 -6.81
N SER A 221 14.67 16.39 -8.08
CA SER A 221 13.67 15.40 -8.48
C SER A 221 13.94 14.01 -7.90
N GLU A 222 15.21 13.60 -7.85
CA GLU A 222 15.62 12.31 -7.27
C GLU A 222 15.36 12.25 -5.76
N LEU A 223 15.68 13.33 -5.04
CA LEU A 223 15.44 13.42 -3.60
C LEU A 223 13.94 13.38 -3.29
N ALA A 224 13.13 14.15 -4.03
CA ALA A 224 11.67 14.16 -3.84
C ALA A 224 11.03 12.78 -4.11
N VAL A 225 11.49 12.08 -5.15
CA VAL A 225 11.02 10.70 -5.45
C VAL A 225 11.46 9.73 -4.36
N ARG A 226 12.68 9.87 -3.84
CA ARG A 226 13.19 9.02 -2.75
C ARG A 226 12.39 9.23 -1.47
N GLU A 227 12.18 10.47 -1.05
CA GLU A 227 11.39 10.80 0.14
C GLU A 227 9.95 10.30 0.03
N SER A 228 9.29 10.52 -1.12
CA SER A 228 7.93 10.02 -1.35
C SER A 228 7.86 8.48 -1.27
N ARG A 229 8.85 7.79 -1.84
CA ARG A 229 8.93 6.32 -1.78
C ARG A 229 9.16 5.81 -0.35
N GLU A 230 9.97 6.49 0.43
CA GLU A 230 10.23 6.14 1.83
C GLU A 230 8.96 6.31 2.67
N THR A 231 8.22 7.42 2.52
CA THR A 231 6.94 7.65 3.20
C THR A 231 5.92 6.55 2.87
N VAL A 232 5.72 6.23 1.60
CA VAL A 232 4.77 5.18 1.17
C VAL A 232 5.19 3.81 1.70
N ARG A 233 6.50 3.52 1.79
CA ARG A 233 6.99 2.27 2.40
C ARG A 233 6.67 2.24 3.90
N HIS A 234 6.93 3.33 4.62
CA HIS A 234 6.62 3.42 6.05
C HIS A 234 5.13 3.24 6.34
N GLU A 235 4.26 3.91 5.60
CA GLU A 235 2.80 3.76 5.73
C GLU A 235 2.34 2.33 5.44
N ARG A 236 2.88 1.69 4.39
CA ARG A 236 2.56 0.29 4.07
C ARG A 236 3.01 -0.67 5.16
N HIS A 237 4.22 -0.49 5.70
CA HIS A 237 4.72 -1.32 6.80
C HIS A 237 3.87 -1.17 8.06
N ALA A 238 3.47 0.06 8.41
CA ALA A 238 2.60 0.32 9.55
C ALA A 238 1.23 -0.34 9.39
N ALA A 239 0.57 -0.17 8.23
CA ALA A 239 -0.73 -0.78 7.95
C ALA A 239 -0.66 -2.32 7.97
N GLN A 240 0.42 -2.91 7.46
CA GLN A 240 0.61 -4.37 7.49
C GLN A 240 0.83 -4.87 8.92
N ALA A 241 1.59 -4.15 9.74
CA ALA A 241 1.79 -4.50 11.15
C ALA A 241 0.47 -4.43 11.94
N GLU A 242 -0.33 -3.39 11.72
CA GLU A 242 -1.65 -3.25 12.36
C GLU A 242 -2.59 -4.41 11.99
N ARG A 243 -2.66 -4.77 10.71
CA ARG A 243 -3.45 -5.91 10.25
C ARG A 243 -3.01 -7.22 10.87
N ARG A 244 -1.70 -7.44 10.97
CA ARG A 244 -1.16 -8.64 11.61
C ARG A 244 -1.57 -8.73 13.08
N LEU A 245 -1.47 -7.62 13.82
CA LEU A 245 -1.89 -7.56 15.21
C LEU A 245 -3.40 -7.83 15.38
N ALA A 246 -4.23 -7.25 14.51
CA ALA A 246 -5.67 -7.52 14.53
C ALA A 246 -5.99 -9.00 14.23
N ALA A 247 -5.26 -9.64 13.30
CA ALA A 247 -5.43 -11.06 12.99
C ALA A 247 -5.05 -11.95 14.17
N GLU A 248 -3.88 -11.69 14.76
CA GLU A 248 -3.40 -12.45 15.91
C GLU A 248 -4.36 -12.33 17.09
N LEU A 249 -4.92 -11.14 17.35
CA LEU A 249 -5.97 -10.94 18.36
C LEU A 249 -7.23 -11.75 18.04
N GLN A 250 -7.73 -11.68 16.80
CA GLN A 250 -8.95 -12.39 16.41
C GLN A 250 -8.78 -13.92 16.52
N GLU A 251 -7.67 -14.46 16.00
CA GLU A 251 -7.37 -15.90 16.06
C GLU A 251 -7.21 -16.41 17.50
N THR A 252 -6.71 -15.57 18.41
CA THR A 252 -6.52 -15.96 19.82
C THR A 252 -7.84 -16.09 20.57
N VAL A 253 -8.84 -15.27 20.23
CA VAL A 253 -10.09 -15.18 20.98
C VAL A 253 -11.16 -16.11 20.41
N LEU A 254 -11.24 -16.22 19.09
CA LEU A 254 -12.21 -17.10 18.44
C LEU A 254 -11.88 -18.57 18.74
N PRO A 255 -12.88 -19.38 19.11
CA PRO A 255 -12.63 -20.78 19.40
C PRO A 255 -12.16 -21.49 18.11
N PRO A 256 -11.15 -22.39 18.19
CA PRO A 256 -10.68 -23.15 17.05
C PRO A 256 -11.68 -24.26 16.70
N LEU A 257 -12.88 -23.90 16.24
CA LEU A 257 -13.82 -24.82 15.60
C LEU A 257 -13.30 -25.13 14.19
N ARG A 258 -12.30 -26.00 14.11
CA ARG A 258 -11.85 -26.61 12.86
C ARG A 258 -12.59 -27.94 12.70
N GLY A 259 -13.61 -27.95 11.84
CA GLY A 259 -14.45 -29.12 11.61
C GLY A 259 -15.67 -29.20 12.54
N SER A 260 -16.37 -30.33 12.47
CA SER A 260 -17.49 -30.66 13.34
C SER A 260 -16.98 -31.00 14.74
N ARG A 261 -17.49 -30.30 15.76
CA ARG A 261 -17.23 -30.57 17.18
C ARG A 261 -18.53 -30.98 17.85
N ARG A 262 -18.50 -32.15 18.49
CA ARG A 262 -19.59 -32.61 19.34
C ARG A 262 -19.46 -32.00 20.74
N ILE A 263 -20.52 -31.38 21.24
CA ILE A 263 -20.64 -30.93 22.63
C ILE A 263 -21.71 -31.80 23.30
N ASP A 264 -21.25 -32.74 24.12
CA ASP A 264 -22.09 -33.64 24.90
C ASP A 264 -22.42 -32.95 26.22
N GLY A 265 -23.68 -32.60 26.44
CA GLY A 265 -24.08 -31.86 27.65
C GLY A 265 -23.88 -32.65 28.94
N GLY A 266 -22.72 -32.47 29.58
CA GLY A 266 -22.42 -32.97 30.92
C GLY A 266 -21.47 -34.18 30.96
N GLY A 267 -20.26 -33.93 31.46
CA GLY A 267 -19.22 -34.94 31.67
C GLY A 267 -19.55 -35.95 32.79
N SER A 268 -19.67 -37.23 32.41
CA SER A 268 -18.92 -38.36 32.97
C SER A 268 -19.36 -39.65 32.27
N GLY A 269 -18.73 -40.00 31.15
CA GLY A 269 -18.57 -41.37 30.61
C GLY A 269 -19.75 -42.35 30.49
N ARG A 270 -20.99 -42.05 30.89
CA ARG A 270 -22.08 -43.03 30.99
C ARG A 270 -23.45 -42.37 30.86
N THR A 271 -23.87 -42.15 29.61
CA THR A 271 -25.24 -42.37 29.06
C THR A 271 -25.31 -41.76 27.66
N GLY A 272 -25.87 -42.48 26.69
CA GLY A 272 -25.85 -42.11 25.26
C GLY A 272 -26.30 -40.68 24.98
N GLY A 273 -25.54 -39.99 24.10
CA GLY A 273 -25.65 -38.57 23.77
C GLY A 273 -26.91 -38.17 22.99
N GLN A 274 -28.08 -38.40 23.58
CA GLN A 274 -29.35 -37.86 23.10
C GLN A 274 -29.39 -36.36 23.36
N GLY A 275 -29.64 -35.57 22.31
CA GLY A 275 -29.75 -34.11 22.41
C GLY A 275 -28.43 -33.34 22.45
N ALA A 276 -27.27 -34.01 22.27
CA ALA A 276 -25.99 -33.32 22.10
C ALA A 276 -25.99 -32.43 20.83
N LEU A 277 -25.05 -31.49 20.77
CA LEU A 277 -24.89 -30.63 19.59
C LEU A 277 -23.67 -31.05 18.78
N ASP A 278 -23.86 -31.24 17.48
CA ASP A 278 -22.79 -31.23 16.49
C ASP A 278 -22.67 -29.80 15.93
N ILE A 279 -21.54 -29.14 16.16
CA ILE A 279 -21.34 -27.72 15.85
C ILE A 279 -20.19 -27.55 14.85
N ALA A 280 -20.41 -26.71 13.85
CA ALA A 280 -19.36 -26.24 12.94
C ALA A 280 -19.55 -24.75 12.67
N SER A 281 -18.47 -24.04 12.38
CA SER A 281 -18.49 -22.62 12.10
C SER A 281 -17.49 -22.26 11.02
N HIS A 282 -17.70 -21.11 10.37
CA HIS A 282 -16.77 -20.59 9.39
C HIS A 282 -16.77 -19.07 9.38
N TYR A 283 -15.57 -18.51 9.23
CA TYR A 283 -15.34 -17.11 8.96
C TYR A 283 -15.14 -16.94 7.45
N LEU A 284 -15.93 -16.07 6.83
CA LEU A 284 -15.92 -15.76 5.41
C LEU A 284 -15.33 -14.35 5.24
N PRO A 285 -14.01 -14.23 5.06
CA PRO A 285 -13.39 -12.91 4.89
C PRO A 285 -13.94 -12.24 3.62
N SER A 286 -14.03 -10.91 3.66
CA SER A 286 -14.34 -10.10 2.49
C SER A 286 -13.16 -10.15 1.51
N PRO A 287 -13.41 -10.31 0.20
CA PRO A 287 -12.38 -10.13 -0.83
C PRO A 287 -12.03 -8.65 -1.06
N THR A 288 -12.90 -7.72 -0.63
CA THR A 288 -12.78 -6.28 -0.89
C THR A 288 -12.27 -5.51 0.33
N SER A 289 -12.65 -5.92 1.53
CA SER A 289 -12.07 -5.37 2.75
C SER A 289 -10.67 -5.91 2.95
N THR A 290 -9.73 -5.00 3.13
CA THR A 290 -8.35 -5.34 3.49
C THR A 290 -8.10 -5.27 4.99
N MET A 291 -9.14 -4.99 5.78
CA MET A 291 -9.11 -4.81 7.23
C MET A 291 -10.00 -5.86 7.90
N ILE A 292 -9.55 -6.30 9.08
CA ILE A 292 -10.22 -7.34 9.86
C ILE A 292 -11.43 -6.75 10.57
N GLY A 293 -12.59 -7.38 10.36
CA GLY A 293 -13.87 -6.98 10.94
C GLY A 293 -14.03 -7.32 12.42
N GLY A 294 -15.10 -6.80 13.01
CA GLY A 294 -15.51 -7.09 14.40
C GLY A 294 -16.35 -8.36 14.56
N ASP A 295 -16.48 -9.16 13.50
CA ASP A 295 -17.32 -10.35 13.41
C ASP A 295 -16.81 -11.49 14.32
N TRP A 296 -17.71 -12.08 15.09
CA TRP A 296 -17.41 -13.27 15.91
C TRP A 296 -18.51 -14.33 15.89
N TYR A 297 -18.10 -15.54 16.24
CA TYR A 297 -18.97 -16.63 16.68
C TYR A 297 -18.36 -17.29 17.92
N ASP A 298 -19.20 -17.87 18.76
CA ASP A 298 -18.75 -18.66 19.92
C ASP A 298 -19.67 -19.83 20.19
N ALA A 299 -19.06 -20.95 20.56
CA ALA A 299 -19.74 -22.12 21.06
C ALA A 299 -18.96 -22.69 22.25
N LEU A 300 -19.57 -22.68 23.43
CA LEU A 300 -18.91 -23.08 24.67
C LEU A 300 -19.83 -23.95 25.52
N GLU A 301 -19.31 -25.08 26.01
CA GLU A 301 -19.99 -25.86 27.03
C GLU A 301 -19.91 -25.13 28.39
N LEU A 302 -21.06 -24.91 29.00
CA LEU A 302 -21.20 -24.21 30.28
C LEU A 302 -21.31 -25.20 31.45
N PRO A 303 -21.05 -24.75 32.68
CA PRO A 303 -21.33 -25.53 33.88
C PRO A 303 -22.79 -26.01 33.89
N GLY A 304 -22.99 -27.29 34.23
CA GLY A 304 -24.31 -27.91 34.20
C GLY A 304 -24.73 -28.50 32.85
N GLY A 305 -23.84 -28.53 31.85
CA GLY A 305 -24.05 -29.28 30.60
C GLY A 305 -24.94 -28.56 29.58
N THR A 306 -25.21 -27.27 29.77
CA THR A 306 -25.83 -26.43 28.74
C THR A 306 -24.77 -25.85 27.80
N THR A 307 -25.13 -25.45 26.59
CA THR A 307 -24.20 -24.90 25.60
C THR A 307 -24.52 -23.44 25.30
N LEU A 308 -23.54 -22.56 25.40
CA LEU A 308 -23.59 -21.19 24.88
C LEU A 308 -23.41 -21.24 23.36
N LEU A 309 -24.28 -20.54 22.63
CA LEU A 309 -24.13 -20.23 21.22
C LEU A 309 -24.24 -18.71 21.06
N SER A 310 -23.24 -18.06 20.48
CA SER A 310 -23.31 -16.62 20.20
C SER A 310 -22.68 -16.27 18.85
N ALA A 311 -23.13 -15.16 18.29
CA ALA A 311 -22.53 -14.53 17.13
C ALA A 311 -22.78 -13.02 17.21
N GLY A 312 -21.98 -12.24 16.49
CA GLY A 312 -22.19 -10.81 16.41
C GLY A 312 -21.20 -10.12 15.51
N ASP A 313 -21.40 -8.82 15.38
CA ASP A 313 -20.62 -7.91 14.57
C ASP A 313 -20.51 -6.57 15.30
N LEU A 314 -19.34 -5.93 15.22
CA LEU A 314 -19.09 -4.60 15.75
C LEU A 314 -18.69 -3.65 14.62
N THR A 315 -19.23 -2.44 14.68
CA THR A 315 -18.80 -1.36 13.80
C THR A 315 -17.33 -1.02 14.01
N GLY A 316 -16.62 -0.78 12.92
CA GLY A 316 -15.20 -0.45 12.92
C GLY A 316 -14.35 -1.58 12.33
N HIS A 317 -13.04 -1.36 12.28
CA HIS A 317 -12.10 -2.33 11.71
C HIS A 317 -10.72 -2.21 12.34
N GLY A 318 -9.88 -3.24 12.19
CA GLY A 318 -8.50 -3.22 12.66
C GLY A 318 -8.38 -3.51 14.16
N VAL A 319 -7.31 -3.01 14.78
CA VAL A 319 -6.94 -3.40 16.17
C VAL A 319 -7.99 -2.95 17.19
N ALA A 320 -8.61 -1.79 16.99
CA ALA A 320 -9.68 -1.28 17.85
C ALA A 320 -10.91 -2.22 17.88
N ALA A 321 -11.41 -2.59 16.70
CA ALA A 321 -12.55 -3.50 16.57
C ALA A 321 -12.21 -4.90 17.12
N ALA A 322 -11.04 -5.45 16.79
CA ALA A 322 -10.59 -6.74 17.32
C ALA A 322 -10.48 -6.74 18.85
N SER A 323 -10.02 -5.63 19.45
CA SER A 323 -9.93 -5.48 20.91
C SER A 323 -11.30 -5.38 21.58
N ALA A 324 -12.22 -4.62 20.99
CA ALA A 324 -13.60 -4.53 21.49
C ALA A 324 -14.34 -5.88 21.37
N MET A 325 -14.15 -6.58 20.24
CA MET A 325 -14.65 -7.94 20.03
C MET A 325 -14.10 -8.89 21.11
N ALA A 326 -12.80 -8.85 21.38
CA ALA A 326 -12.16 -9.67 22.42
C ALA A 326 -12.75 -9.41 23.81
N MET A 327 -12.95 -8.14 24.15
CA MET A 327 -13.56 -7.72 25.41
C MET A 327 -14.99 -8.25 25.53
N LEU A 328 -15.84 -8.05 24.52
CA LEU A 328 -17.23 -8.53 24.56
C LEU A 328 -17.28 -10.05 24.63
N LEU A 329 -16.48 -10.74 23.83
CA LEU A 329 -16.48 -12.20 23.84
C LEU A 329 -16.04 -12.76 25.20
N GLY A 330 -15.06 -12.12 25.85
CA GLY A 330 -14.70 -12.41 27.24
C GLY A 330 -15.86 -12.18 28.22
N ALA A 331 -16.59 -11.07 28.08
CA ALA A 331 -17.75 -10.75 28.91
C ALA A 331 -18.92 -11.73 28.70
N VAL A 332 -19.23 -12.08 27.45
CA VAL A 332 -20.23 -13.09 27.09
C VAL A 332 -19.89 -14.41 27.77
N ARG A 333 -18.66 -14.90 27.60
CA ARG A 333 -18.20 -16.16 28.19
C ARG A 333 -18.30 -16.14 29.71
N GLY A 334 -17.80 -15.07 30.35
CA GLY A 334 -17.82 -14.92 31.81
C GLY A 334 -19.23 -14.90 32.39
N MET A 335 -20.13 -14.11 31.81
CA MET A 335 -21.53 -14.00 32.24
C MET A 335 -22.31 -15.28 31.99
N ALA A 336 -22.13 -15.91 30.83
CA ALA A 336 -22.75 -17.19 30.53
C ALA A 336 -22.28 -18.29 31.48
N PHE A 337 -20.98 -18.33 31.81
CA PHE A 337 -20.42 -19.25 32.79
C PHE A 337 -20.97 -19.01 34.21
N ALA A 338 -21.25 -17.76 34.56
CA ALA A 338 -21.92 -17.38 35.80
C ALA A 338 -23.43 -17.68 35.81
N GLY A 339 -24.01 -18.14 34.70
CA GLY A 339 -25.43 -18.49 34.58
C GLY A 339 -26.35 -17.29 34.36
N VAL A 340 -25.83 -16.16 33.87
CA VAL A 340 -26.66 -15.00 33.50
C VAL A 340 -27.52 -15.34 32.28
N GLU A 341 -28.81 -15.02 32.35
CA GLU A 341 -29.76 -15.28 31.26
C GLU A 341 -29.50 -14.39 30.03
N PRO A 342 -29.76 -14.87 28.79
CA PRO A 342 -29.40 -14.17 27.56
C PRO A 342 -29.91 -12.72 27.44
N GLY A 343 -31.13 -12.45 27.93
CA GLY A 343 -31.68 -11.09 27.93
C GLY A 343 -30.89 -10.12 28.81
N ALA A 344 -30.62 -10.52 30.06
CA ALA A 344 -29.83 -9.73 31.00
C ALA A 344 -28.37 -9.57 30.53
N LEU A 345 -27.80 -10.65 29.98
CA LEU A 345 -26.46 -10.65 29.38
C LEU A 345 -26.33 -9.57 28.31
N MET A 346 -27.30 -9.45 27.39
CA MET A 346 -27.31 -8.40 26.36
C MET A 346 -27.36 -6.99 26.94
N GLY A 347 -28.12 -6.78 28.02
CA GLY A 347 -28.14 -5.50 28.75
C GLY A 347 -26.75 -5.13 29.28
N HIS A 348 -26.06 -6.08 29.91
CA HIS A 348 -24.70 -5.86 30.41
C HIS A 348 -23.68 -5.61 29.29
N LEU A 349 -23.81 -6.26 28.13
CA LEU A 349 -22.95 -5.96 26.97
C LEU A 349 -23.18 -4.55 26.44
N ASN A 350 -24.43 -4.09 26.43
CA ASN A 350 -24.77 -2.73 26.03
C ASN A 350 -24.10 -1.69 26.93
N ASP A 351 -24.22 -1.88 28.26
CA ASP A 351 -23.61 -0.99 29.25
C ASP A 351 -22.07 -1.05 29.18
N LEU A 352 -21.49 -2.23 28.89
CA LEU A 352 -20.05 -2.40 28.74
C LEU A 352 -19.50 -1.64 27.52
N LEU A 353 -20.21 -1.68 26.39
CA LEU A 353 -19.82 -0.93 25.19
C LEU A 353 -19.91 0.59 25.42
N GLU A 354 -20.95 1.04 26.11
CA GLU A 354 -21.11 2.44 26.50
C GLU A 354 -19.97 2.93 27.41
N ALA A 355 -19.55 2.11 28.37
CA ALA A 355 -18.44 2.41 29.28
C ALA A 355 -17.04 2.27 28.64
N SER A 356 -16.95 1.76 27.41
CA SER A 356 -15.66 1.50 26.77
C SER A 356 -14.97 2.80 26.30
N ALA A 357 -13.63 2.80 26.27
CA ALA A 357 -12.85 3.96 25.86
C ALA A 357 -13.05 4.35 24.37
N GLN A 358 -13.52 3.41 23.56
CA GLN A 358 -13.83 3.60 22.14
C GLN A 358 -15.24 3.07 21.90
N PRO A 359 -16.28 3.92 22.05
CA PRO A 359 -17.66 3.50 21.88
C PRO A 359 -17.85 2.90 20.47
N ALA A 360 -18.36 1.67 20.43
CA ALA A 360 -18.72 0.98 19.21
C ALA A 360 -20.20 0.59 19.25
N LEU A 361 -20.82 0.53 18.07
CA LEU A 361 -22.14 -0.06 17.91
C LEU A 361 -21.97 -1.51 17.50
N GLY A 362 -22.87 -2.36 17.96
CA GLY A 362 -22.79 -3.79 17.66
C GLY A 362 -24.12 -4.44 17.45
N SER A 363 -24.15 -5.44 16.57
CA SER A 363 -25.21 -6.43 16.54
C SER A 363 -24.75 -7.71 17.23
N ALA A 364 -25.62 -8.34 18.00
CA ALA A 364 -25.28 -9.62 18.63
C ALA A 364 -26.50 -10.53 18.81
N VAL A 365 -26.26 -11.83 18.76
CA VAL A 365 -27.17 -12.88 19.20
C VAL A 365 -26.46 -13.76 20.21
N CYS A 366 -27.16 -14.11 21.29
CA CYS A 366 -26.66 -15.03 22.29
C CYS A 366 -27.80 -15.94 22.72
N GLY A 367 -27.50 -17.23 22.84
CA GLY A 367 -28.44 -18.19 23.37
C GLY A 367 -27.76 -19.31 24.14
N ARG A 368 -28.58 -19.94 24.99
CA ARG A 368 -28.23 -21.07 25.82
C ARG A 368 -29.10 -22.25 25.40
N TYR A 369 -28.45 -23.35 25.06
CA TYR A 369 -29.10 -24.60 24.73
C TYR A 369 -29.01 -25.57 25.90
N ASP A 370 -30.15 -26.09 26.37
CA ASP A 370 -30.21 -27.19 27.32
C ASP A 370 -30.49 -28.52 26.59
N PRO A 371 -29.55 -29.47 26.60
CA PRO A 371 -29.75 -30.75 25.92
C PRO A 371 -30.79 -31.67 26.57
N ARG A 372 -31.16 -31.43 27.84
CA ARG A 372 -32.08 -32.30 28.60
C ARG A 372 -33.51 -32.21 28.06
N ASP A 373 -33.95 -31.01 27.72
CA ASP A 373 -35.26 -30.73 27.15
C ASP A 373 -35.18 -30.21 25.70
N ARG A 374 -33.96 -30.06 25.17
CA ARG A 374 -33.64 -29.52 23.83
C ARG A 374 -34.19 -28.10 23.64
N THR A 375 -34.14 -27.31 24.70
CA THR A 375 -34.59 -25.92 24.64
C THR A 375 -33.44 -24.99 24.30
N PHE A 376 -33.69 -24.06 23.37
CA PHE A 376 -32.79 -22.96 23.04
C PHE A 376 -33.42 -21.65 23.48
N THR A 377 -32.90 -21.08 24.57
CA THR A 377 -33.30 -19.77 25.09
C THR A 377 -32.32 -18.73 24.59
N TRP A 378 -32.81 -17.66 23.96
CA TRP A 378 -31.95 -16.71 23.25
C TRP A 378 -32.47 -15.27 23.30
N SER A 379 -31.54 -14.34 23.11
CA SER A 379 -31.74 -12.90 23.02
C SER A 379 -30.95 -12.35 21.82
N GLN A 380 -31.34 -11.18 21.32
CA GLN A 380 -30.67 -10.51 20.22
C GLN A 380 -30.67 -9.00 20.41
N ALA A 381 -29.66 -8.35 19.84
CA ALA A 381 -29.46 -6.91 19.78
C ALA A 381 -29.23 -6.49 18.33
N GLY A 382 -30.28 -6.09 17.61
CA GLY A 382 -30.24 -5.69 16.20
C GLY A 382 -29.70 -6.74 15.20
N HIS A 383 -29.50 -7.99 15.62
CA HIS A 383 -28.82 -9.04 14.85
C HIS A 383 -29.81 -9.88 14.03
N PRO A 384 -29.38 -10.49 12.91
CA PRO A 384 -30.21 -11.43 12.18
C PRO A 384 -30.77 -12.53 13.08
N ALA A 385 -32.06 -12.82 12.90
CA ALA A 385 -32.70 -13.89 13.64
C ALA A 385 -32.13 -15.25 13.19
N PRO A 386 -31.78 -16.15 14.12
CA PRO A 386 -31.32 -17.48 13.76
C PRO A 386 -32.34 -18.23 12.89
N VAL A 387 -31.86 -19.08 11.98
CA VAL A 387 -32.70 -19.89 11.10
C VAL A 387 -32.70 -21.33 11.60
N VAL A 388 -33.88 -21.91 11.76
CA VAL A 388 -34.05 -23.32 12.14
C VAL A 388 -34.54 -24.13 10.95
N PHE A 389 -33.88 -25.25 10.67
CA PHE A 389 -34.33 -26.24 9.69
C PHE A 389 -34.76 -27.52 10.37
N ARG A 390 -35.88 -28.06 9.90
CA ARG A 390 -36.43 -29.36 10.27
C ARG A 390 -36.63 -30.17 9.00
N GLY A 391 -35.68 -31.05 8.72
CA GLY A 391 -35.58 -31.67 7.39
C GLY A 391 -35.45 -30.60 6.30
N ALA A 392 -36.25 -30.68 5.26
CA ALA A 392 -36.25 -29.73 4.14
C ALA A 392 -37.09 -28.45 4.39
N ALA A 393 -37.58 -28.23 5.61
CA ALA A 393 -38.35 -27.03 5.96
C ALA A 393 -37.53 -26.10 6.87
N GLY A 394 -37.20 -24.90 6.38
CA GLY A 394 -36.53 -23.86 7.17
C GLY A 394 -37.49 -22.75 7.60
N ARG A 395 -37.20 -22.09 8.73
CA ARG A 395 -37.81 -20.80 9.12
C ARG A 395 -36.85 -19.96 9.94
N ALA A 396 -36.88 -18.64 9.73
CA ALA A 396 -36.27 -17.72 10.69
C ALA A 396 -37.06 -17.74 12.02
N LEU A 397 -36.35 -17.70 13.14
CA LEU A 397 -36.97 -17.56 14.45
C LEU A 397 -37.59 -16.15 14.59
N ARG A 398 -38.64 -16.03 15.39
CA ARG A 398 -39.22 -14.70 15.67
C ARG A 398 -38.31 -13.99 16.68
N PRO A 399 -37.72 -12.83 16.36
CA PRO A 399 -36.78 -12.17 17.26
C PRO A 399 -37.48 -11.66 18.54
N PRO A 400 -36.82 -11.73 19.71
CA PRO A 400 -37.22 -10.95 20.87
C PRO A 400 -36.95 -9.45 20.64
N GLN A 401 -37.50 -8.58 21.48
CA GLN A 401 -37.23 -7.14 21.42
C GLN A 401 -35.78 -6.85 21.81
N GLY A 402 -35.12 -5.95 21.09
CA GLY A 402 -33.76 -5.50 21.35
C GLY A 402 -33.32 -4.46 20.32
N VAL A 403 -32.49 -3.51 20.75
CA VAL A 403 -31.86 -2.49 19.89
C VAL A 403 -30.40 -2.88 19.61
N LEU A 404 -29.68 -2.13 18.79
CA LEU A 404 -28.23 -2.36 18.65
C LEU A 404 -27.51 -2.10 19.97
N LEU A 405 -26.51 -2.91 20.28
CA LEU A 405 -25.66 -2.70 21.45
C LEU A 405 -24.92 -1.36 21.32
N GLY A 406 -24.83 -0.62 22.43
CA GLY A 406 -24.20 0.69 22.49
C GLY A 406 -25.05 1.83 21.91
N ALA A 407 -26.23 1.54 21.34
CA ALA A 407 -27.07 2.56 20.71
C ALA A 407 -27.96 3.31 21.70
N THR A 408 -28.34 2.70 22.82
CA THR A 408 -29.25 3.31 23.80
C THR A 408 -28.86 2.92 25.22
N PRO A 409 -28.50 3.89 26.08
CA PRO A 409 -28.18 3.62 27.48
C PRO A 409 -29.34 2.96 28.23
N GLY A 410 -29.05 1.94 29.02
CA GLY A 410 -30.05 1.24 29.84
C GLY A 410 -31.14 0.52 29.04
N ALA A 411 -30.88 0.17 27.78
CA ALA A 411 -31.83 -0.57 26.95
C ALA A 411 -32.13 -1.97 27.54
N ALA A 412 -33.41 -2.35 27.53
CA ALA A 412 -33.84 -3.69 27.93
C ALA A 412 -33.91 -4.63 26.73
N TYR A 413 -33.45 -5.87 26.93
CA TYR A 413 -33.42 -6.90 25.90
C TYR A 413 -34.32 -8.07 26.31
N GLY A 414 -35.25 -8.41 25.42
CA GLY A 414 -36.15 -9.55 25.62
C GLY A 414 -35.47 -10.88 25.31
N GLN A 415 -36.11 -11.97 25.71
CA GLN A 415 -35.66 -13.31 25.36
C GLN A 415 -36.81 -14.21 24.91
N ARG A 416 -36.49 -15.27 24.17
CA ARG A 416 -37.44 -16.27 23.69
C ARG A 416 -36.85 -17.66 23.82
N THR A 417 -37.71 -18.65 23.94
CA THR A 417 -37.33 -20.07 24.01
C THR A 417 -37.95 -20.83 22.85
N GLU A 418 -37.15 -21.67 22.19
CA GLU A 418 -37.56 -22.55 21.11
C GLU A 418 -37.20 -24.00 21.46
N VAL A 419 -38.11 -24.93 21.19
CA VAL A 419 -37.87 -26.36 21.42
C VAL A 419 -37.35 -26.99 20.12
N LEU A 420 -36.13 -27.51 20.17
CA LEU A 420 -35.49 -28.20 19.05
C LEU A 420 -35.75 -29.71 19.11
N ARG A 421 -35.84 -30.34 17.94
CA ARG A 421 -36.01 -31.78 17.77
C ARG A 421 -34.70 -32.44 17.33
N PRO A 422 -34.53 -33.75 17.56
CA PRO A 422 -33.44 -34.50 16.95
C PRO A 422 -33.38 -34.28 15.44
N GLY A 423 -32.20 -33.97 14.93
CA GLY A 423 -31.95 -33.65 13.53
C GLY A 423 -32.27 -32.20 13.13
N ASP A 424 -32.87 -31.38 14.00
CA ASP A 424 -33.04 -29.96 13.72
C ASP A 424 -31.66 -29.28 13.63
N LEU A 425 -31.55 -28.34 12.69
CA LEU A 425 -30.37 -27.51 12.46
C LEU A 425 -30.70 -26.08 12.86
N LEU A 426 -29.81 -25.45 13.62
CA LEU A 426 -29.84 -24.03 13.97
C LEU A 426 -28.66 -23.33 13.28
N VAL A 427 -28.93 -22.27 12.55
CA VAL A 427 -27.92 -21.46 11.84
C VAL A 427 -27.94 -20.04 12.39
N LEU A 428 -26.82 -19.62 12.97
CA LEU A 428 -26.52 -18.23 13.33
C LEU A 428 -25.65 -17.64 12.23
N HIS A 429 -25.92 -16.40 11.84
CA HIS A 429 -25.16 -15.71 10.79
C HIS A 429 -25.14 -14.20 11.01
N THR A 430 -24.08 -13.54 10.54
CA THR A 430 -24.01 -12.07 10.49
C THR A 430 -24.72 -11.52 9.24
N ASP A 431 -25.01 -10.22 9.22
CA ASP A 431 -25.76 -9.56 8.13
C ASP A 431 -24.99 -9.60 6.79
N GLU A 432 -23.65 -9.54 6.84
CA GLU A 432 -22.76 -9.56 5.68
C GLU A 432 -22.74 -10.89 4.91
N LEU A 433 -23.36 -11.95 5.44
CA LEU A 433 -23.55 -13.20 4.69
C LEU A 433 -24.31 -12.96 3.38
N ALA A 434 -25.29 -12.04 3.41
CA ALA A 434 -25.95 -11.49 2.23
C ALA A 434 -26.53 -10.12 2.61
N PRO A 435 -25.74 -9.04 2.43
CA PRO A 435 -26.12 -7.71 2.88
C PRO A 435 -27.40 -7.25 2.18
N ARG A 436 -28.22 -6.49 2.91
CA ARG A 436 -29.54 -6.02 2.42
C ARG A 436 -29.41 -4.96 1.31
N VAL A 437 -28.25 -4.32 1.25
CA VAL A 437 -27.90 -3.28 0.30
C VAL A 437 -26.69 -3.78 -0.48
N GLY A 438 -26.77 -3.77 -1.81
CA GLY A 438 -25.65 -4.11 -2.67
C GLY A 438 -24.61 -2.97 -2.71
N PRO A 439 -23.44 -3.21 -3.32
CA PRO A 439 -22.30 -2.28 -3.28
C PRO A 439 -22.55 -0.89 -3.92
N SER A 440 -23.69 -0.72 -4.59
CA SER A 440 -24.12 0.55 -5.20
C SER A 440 -25.20 1.29 -4.40
N GLY A 441 -25.50 0.87 -3.17
CA GLY A 441 -26.60 1.45 -2.38
C GLY A 441 -28.00 1.02 -2.86
N THR A 442 -28.09 0.14 -3.86
CA THR A 442 -29.35 -0.43 -4.36
C THR A 442 -29.74 -1.66 -3.56
N ALA A 443 -31.04 -1.94 -3.43
CA ALA A 443 -31.51 -3.16 -2.77
C ALA A 443 -30.83 -4.39 -3.41
N ALA A 444 -30.30 -5.29 -2.58
CA ALA A 444 -29.58 -6.46 -3.07
C ALA A 444 -30.48 -7.27 -4.03
N ALA A 445 -30.05 -7.42 -5.28
CA ALA A 445 -30.83 -8.06 -6.34
C ALA A 445 -31.14 -9.55 -6.11
N GLN A 446 -30.54 -10.17 -5.09
CA GLN A 446 -30.52 -11.62 -4.87
C GLN A 446 -31.25 -12.07 -3.60
N GLY A 447 -32.03 -11.20 -2.96
CA GLY A 447 -32.78 -11.51 -1.73
C GLY A 447 -31.94 -11.41 -0.45
N THR A 448 -32.61 -11.45 0.69
CA THR A 448 -31.98 -11.32 2.02
C THR A 448 -31.25 -12.60 2.44
N ALA A 449 -30.30 -12.50 3.39
CA ALA A 449 -29.60 -13.68 3.92
C ALA A 449 -30.53 -14.82 4.37
N PRO A 450 -31.62 -14.59 5.12
CA PRO A 450 -32.56 -15.65 5.49
C PRO A 450 -33.22 -16.31 4.28
N GLU A 451 -33.65 -15.56 3.26
CA GLU A 451 -34.29 -16.13 2.06
C GLU A 451 -33.35 -17.07 1.31
N ARG A 452 -32.08 -16.66 1.17
CA ARG A 452 -31.06 -17.48 0.53
C ARG A 452 -30.69 -18.70 1.35
N LEU A 453 -30.61 -18.57 2.68
CA LEU A 453 -30.44 -19.71 3.58
C LEU A 453 -31.60 -20.70 3.47
N LEU A 454 -32.84 -20.21 3.41
CA LEU A 454 -34.03 -21.04 3.26
C LEU A 454 -34.05 -21.82 1.94
N ALA A 455 -33.48 -21.27 0.87
CA ALA A 455 -33.34 -21.97 -0.40
C ALA A 455 -32.39 -23.19 -0.33
N LEU A 456 -31.51 -23.27 0.68
CA LEU A 456 -30.60 -24.39 0.90
C LEU A 456 -31.23 -25.54 1.70
N ALA A 457 -32.51 -25.47 2.07
CA ALA A 457 -33.15 -26.43 2.98
C ALA A 457 -33.04 -27.89 2.50
N GLU A 458 -33.22 -28.16 1.21
CA GLU A 458 -33.07 -29.52 0.63
C GLU A 458 -31.63 -30.05 0.77
N ARG A 459 -30.63 -29.18 0.54
CA ARG A 459 -29.21 -29.54 0.69
C ARG A 459 -28.87 -29.82 2.16
N PHE A 460 -29.39 -29.02 3.09
CA PHE A 460 -29.21 -29.22 4.52
C PHE A 460 -29.91 -30.48 5.05
N ALA A 461 -31.06 -30.85 4.49
CA ALA A 461 -31.77 -32.07 4.82
C ALA A 461 -30.93 -33.33 4.49
N GLY A 462 -30.15 -33.28 3.41
CA GLY A 462 -29.25 -34.37 3.01
C GLY A 462 -27.91 -34.42 3.74
N ALA A 463 -27.53 -33.37 4.46
CA ALA A 463 -26.25 -33.29 5.14
C ALA A 463 -26.23 -34.15 6.42
N ARG A 464 -25.10 -34.82 6.67
CA ARG A 464 -24.92 -35.75 7.81
C ARG A 464 -24.28 -35.11 9.03
N SER A 465 -23.65 -33.96 8.86
CA SER A 465 -22.99 -33.21 9.93
C SER A 465 -23.21 -31.71 9.80
N ALA A 466 -22.90 -30.95 10.84
CA ALA A 466 -22.84 -29.49 10.79
C ALA A 466 -21.75 -29.00 9.82
N GLN A 467 -20.62 -29.72 9.72
CA GLN A 467 -19.53 -29.36 8.82
C GLN A 467 -19.93 -29.43 7.34
N GLU A 468 -20.71 -30.45 6.94
CA GLU A 468 -21.24 -30.53 5.56
C GLU A 468 -22.19 -29.37 5.23
N CYS A 469 -22.94 -28.89 6.23
CA CYS A 469 -23.80 -27.72 6.07
C CYS A 469 -22.95 -26.45 5.92
N VAL A 470 -21.91 -26.30 6.72
CA VAL A 470 -20.95 -25.20 6.59
C VAL A 470 -20.28 -25.21 5.21
N GLN A 471 -19.85 -26.36 4.69
CA GLN A 471 -19.28 -26.44 3.35
C GLN A 471 -20.28 -25.98 2.28
N THR A 472 -21.55 -26.39 2.40
CA THR A 472 -22.63 -25.93 1.53
C THR A 472 -22.81 -24.41 1.57
N LEU A 473 -22.68 -23.79 2.75
CA LEU A 473 -22.70 -22.33 2.91
C LEU A 473 -21.47 -21.67 2.25
N VAL A 474 -20.28 -22.22 2.45
CA VAL A 474 -19.05 -21.70 1.84
C VAL A 474 -19.14 -21.77 0.31
N ASP A 475 -19.67 -22.85 -0.26
CA ASP A 475 -19.82 -22.99 -1.71
C ASP A 475 -20.84 -21.97 -2.29
N GLU A 476 -21.92 -21.69 -1.55
CA GLU A 476 -22.98 -20.77 -1.99
C GLU A 476 -22.60 -19.28 -1.81
N PHE A 477 -21.93 -18.96 -0.72
CA PHE A 477 -21.65 -17.58 -0.31
C PHE A 477 -20.18 -17.17 -0.55
N GLY A 478 -19.21 -18.08 -0.47
CA GLY A 478 -17.78 -17.77 -0.43
C GLY A 478 -17.22 -17.02 -1.65
N GLY A 479 -17.74 -17.28 -2.85
CA GLY A 479 -17.24 -16.68 -4.09
C GLY A 479 -17.87 -15.34 -4.51
N ARG A 480 -18.74 -14.74 -3.70
CA ARG A 480 -19.44 -13.48 -4.06
C ARG A 480 -18.75 -12.26 -3.46
N GLU A 481 -18.77 -11.14 -4.20
CA GLU A 481 -18.33 -9.84 -3.71
C GLU A 481 -19.14 -9.46 -2.46
N ARG A 482 -18.46 -9.37 -1.31
CA ARG A 482 -19.00 -8.87 -0.04
C ARG A 482 -18.19 -7.65 0.36
N GLU A 483 -18.85 -6.66 0.96
CA GLU A 483 -18.15 -5.48 1.49
C GLU A 483 -17.54 -5.79 2.86
N GLY A 484 -18.27 -6.51 3.71
CA GLY A 484 -17.79 -6.94 5.03
C GLY A 484 -17.43 -8.42 5.14
N ASP A 485 -16.74 -8.74 6.23
CA ASP A 485 -16.53 -10.12 6.66
C ASP A 485 -17.87 -10.71 7.12
N ALA A 486 -18.03 -12.03 6.99
CA ALA A 486 -19.22 -12.71 7.47
C ALA A 486 -18.89 -13.93 8.32
N CYS A 487 -19.72 -14.20 9.32
CA CYS A 487 -19.63 -15.40 10.15
C CYS A 487 -20.85 -16.29 9.99
N VAL A 488 -20.63 -17.59 10.03
CA VAL A 488 -21.70 -18.59 10.16
C VAL A 488 -21.36 -19.59 11.25
N LEU A 489 -22.36 -19.96 12.05
CA LEU A 489 -22.31 -21.04 13.02
C LEU A 489 -23.53 -21.94 12.82
N VAL A 490 -23.27 -23.24 12.64
CA VAL A 490 -24.28 -24.27 12.45
C VAL A 490 -24.24 -25.21 13.65
N ALA A 491 -25.37 -25.42 14.31
CA ALA A 491 -25.55 -26.39 15.38
C ALA A 491 -26.64 -27.40 15.01
N ARG A 492 -26.30 -28.68 14.96
CA ARG A 492 -27.21 -29.80 14.70
C ARG A 492 -27.51 -30.54 15.99
N VAL A 493 -28.79 -30.75 16.30
CA VAL A 493 -29.18 -31.59 17.44
C VAL A 493 -29.01 -33.06 17.07
N THR A 494 -28.14 -33.79 17.76
CA THR A 494 -27.92 -35.21 17.54
C THR A 494 -29.05 -36.05 18.14
N GLY A 495 -29.41 -37.13 17.43
CA GLY A 495 -30.46 -38.08 17.83
C GLY A 495 -30.04 -39.12 18.86
#